data_AF-A0A175YD38-F1
#
_entry.id   AF-A0A175YD38-F1
#
_cell.length_a   1.000
_cell.length_b   1.000
_cell.length_c   1.000
_cell.angle_alpha   90.00
_cell.angle_beta   90.00
_cell.angle_gamma   90.00
#
_symmetry.space_group_name_H-M   'P 1'
#
loop_
_entity.id
_entity.type
_entity.pdbx_description
1 polymer ?
#
loop_
_entity_poly.entity_id
_entity_poly.type
_entity_poly.pdbx_seq_one_letter_code
_entity_poly.pdbx_strand_id
1 'polypeptide(L)'
;MKGNKTSDLNKGYARKHGDSEQRPVLLWSKNWIIGRWIALCFLIFFLLVVDVHCFYLLRKYNPEDTVYGLLVMIFGNLVGFGFLGTQARELIEDSNTVNDLPWWCYGLTSSTSD
;
A
#
# COMPACT_ATOMS: atom_id res chain seq x y z
N MET A 1 8.02 10.46 -67.26
CA MET A 1 7.02 11.41 -66.71
C MET A 1 6.15 10.67 -65.69
N LYS A 2 5.68 11.41 -64.67
CA LYS A 2 5.19 11.02 -63.34
C LYS A 2 4.20 9.84 -63.23
N GLY A 3 4.31 9.11 -62.11
CA GLY A 3 3.23 8.29 -61.56
C GLY A 3 3.57 7.65 -60.20
N ASN A 4 3.01 8.21 -59.13
CA ASN A 4 2.69 7.63 -57.81
C ASN A 4 3.76 6.90 -56.96
N LYS A 5 4.15 7.52 -55.84
CA LYS A 5 4.43 6.83 -54.57
C LYS A 5 3.84 7.64 -53.40
N THR A 6 2.67 7.18 -52.96
CA THR A 6 2.18 7.34 -51.58
C THR A 6 2.98 6.43 -50.66
N SER A 7 2.87 6.70 -49.36
CA SER A 7 3.50 6.06 -48.21
C SER A 7 4.93 6.53 -47.90
N ASP A 8 5.30 6.84 -46.67
CA ASP A 8 4.57 7.19 -45.47
C ASP A 8 5.64 7.63 -44.45
N LEU A 9 5.26 8.52 -43.55
CA LEU A 9 5.69 8.50 -42.15
C LEU A 9 7.20 8.33 -41.86
N ASN A 10 7.95 9.43 -41.92
CA ASN A 10 8.93 9.75 -40.86
C ASN A 10 9.46 11.17 -41.06
N LYS A 11 8.64 12.15 -40.67
CA LYS A 11 9.04 13.54 -40.60
C LYS A 11 8.85 14.00 -39.16
N GLY A 12 9.95 14.40 -38.54
CA GLY A 12 9.90 15.30 -37.40
C GLY A 12 10.39 14.70 -36.10
N TYR A 13 11.71 14.79 -35.92
CA TYR A 13 12.27 15.26 -34.66
C TYR A 13 11.37 16.31 -34.01
N ALA A 14 10.82 16.00 -32.84
CA ALA A 14 10.39 17.00 -31.88
C ALA A 14 10.55 16.44 -30.47
N ARG A 15 11.82 16.40 -30.07
CA ARG A 15 12.28 16.36 -28.69
C ARG A 15 11.60 17.52 -27.94
N LYS A 16 10.50 17.26 -27.24
CA LYS A 16 10.00 18.18 -26.21
C LYS A 16 10.63 17.77 -24.88
N HIS A 17 11.81 18.33 -24.65
CA HIS A 17 12.30 18.61 -23.31
C HIS A 17 11.29 19.60 -22.71
N GLY A 18 10.31 19.08 -21.98
CA GLY A 18 9.53 19.87 -21.04
C GLY A 18 10.26 19.81 -19.72
N ASP A 19 10.96 20.89 -19.37
CA ASP A 19 11.35 21.18 -18.00
C ASP A 19 10.07 21.33 -17.16
N SER A 20 9.50 20.21 -16.75
CA SER A 20 8.89 20.13 -15.44
C SER A 20 9.98 19.59 -14.53
N GLU A 21 10.56 20.48 -13.73
CA GLU A 21 11.34 20.16 -12.54
C GLU A 21 10.42 19.45 -11.53
N GLN A 22 9.95 18.28 -11.95
CA GLN A 22 9.26 17.33 -11.13
C GLN A 22 10.38 16.82 -10.23
N ARG A 23 10.34 17.19 -8.95
CA ARG A 23 11.06 16.45 -7.90
C ARG A 23 11.04 14.98 -8.33
N PRO A 24 12.16 14.26 -8.32
CA PRO A 24 12.13 12.84 -8.54
C PRO A 24 11.36 12.24 -7.36
N VAL A 25 10.02 12.25 -7.46
CA VAL A 25 9.15 11.36 -6.72
C VAL A 25 9.59 10.02 -7.27
N LEU A 26 10.44 9.35 -6.49
CA LEU A 26 11.06 8.10 -6.85
C LEU A 26 9.91 7.17 -7.20
N LEU A 27 9.67 6.98 -8.49
CA LEU A 27 8.45 6.34 -8.98
C LEU A 27 8.61 4.87 -8.65
N TRP A 28 8.09 4.49 -7.48
CA TRP A 28 8.27 3.17 -6.93
C TRP A 28 7.70 2.15 -7.90
N SER A 29 8.41 1.04 -8.09
CA SER A 29 7.92 -0.05 -8.95
C SER A 29 6.57 -0.54 -8.43
N LYS A 30 5.62 -0.81 -9.35
CA LYS A 30 4.31 -1.37 -9.01
C LYS A 30 4.41 -2.60 -8.11
N ASN A 31 5.39 -3.47 -8.39
CA ASN A 31 5.65 -4.67 -7.60
C ASN A 31 6.10 -4.36 -6.17
N TRP A 32 6.78 -3.24 -5.95
CA TRP A 32 7.21 -2.80 -4.63
C TRP A 32 6.02 -2.35 -3.77
N ILE A 33 5.12 -1.55 -4.34
CA ILE A 33 3.91 -1.08 -3.65
C ILE A 33 3.03 -2.27 -3.27
N ILE A 34 2.80 -3.20 -4.20
CA ILE A 34 2.05 -4.44 -3.94
C ILE A 34 2.74 -5.28 -2.85
N GLY A 35 4.07 -5.40 -2.89
CA GLY A 35 4.83 -6.13 -1.89
C GLY A 35 4.68 -5.55 -0.48
N ARG A 36 4.76 -4.22 -0.33
CA ARG A 36 4.53 -3.53 0.95
C ARG A 36 3.11 -3.76 1.47
N TRP A 37 2.11 -3.72 0.60
CA TRP A 37 0.74 -4.04 0.96
C TRP A 37 0.57 -5.48 1.49
N ILE A 38 1.13 -6.47 0.79
CA ILE A 38 1.08 -7.87 1.22
C ILE A 38 1.78 -8.04 2.57
N ALA A 39 2.95 -7.41 2.75
CA ALA A 39 3.67 -7.44 4.01
C ALA A 39 2.86 -6.82 5.16
N LEU A 40 2.14 -5.72 4.89
CA LEU A 40 1.28 -5.05 5.86
C LEU A 40 0.10 -5.94 6.26
N CYS A 41 -0.58 -6.57 5.30
CA CYS A 41 -1.64 -7.55 5.57
C CYS A 41 -1.12 -8.76 6.36
N PHE A 42 0.06 -9.28 6.01
CA PHE A 42 0.68 -10.38 6.73
C PHE A 42 1.01 -9.98 8.17
N LEU A 43 1.53 -8.77 8.41
CA LEU A 43 1.85 -8.30 9.75
C LEU A 43 0.60 -8.15 10.61
N ILE A 44 -0.50 -7.61 10.05
CA ILE A 44 -1.80 -7.56 10.73
C ILE A 44 -2.25 -8.96 11.14
N PHE A 45 -2.22 -9.91 10.19
CA PHE A 45 -2.64 -11.28 10.47
C PHE A 45 -1.76 -11.94 11.54
N PHE A 46 -0.44 -11.75 11.46
CA PHE A 46 0.50 -12.25 12.43
C PHE A 46 0.22 -11.71 13.84
N LEU A 47 -0.02 -10.40 13.99
CA LEU A 47 -0.36 -9.78 15.27
C LEU A 47 -1.64 -10.39 15.86
N LEU A 48 -2.70 -10.56 15.04
CA LEU A 48 -3.94 -11.18 15.49
C LEU A 48 -3.73 -12.63 15.97
N VAL A 49 -2.92 -13.41 15.27
CA VAL A 49 -2.62 -14.81 15.68
C VAL A 49 -1.86 -14.84 17.00
N VAL A 50 -0.85 -13.98 17.14
CA VAL A 50 -0.06 -13.85 18.37
C VAL A 50 -0.94 -13.44 19.54
N ASP A 51 -1.85 -12.48 19.34
CA ASP A 51 -2.79 -12.06 20.38
C ASP A 51 -3.68 -13.20 20.84
N VAL A 52 -4.28 -13.95 19.91
CA VAL A 52 -5.14 -15.09 20.26
C VAL A 52 -4.36 -16.13 21.08
N HIS A 53 -3.11 -16.40 20.71
CA HIS A 53 -2.26 -17.33 21.45
C HIS A 53 -1.89 -16.80 22.84
N CYS A 54 -1.47 -15.54 22.94
CA CYS A 54 -1.16 -14.89 24.20
C CYS A 54 -2.37 -14.86 25.13
N PHE A 55 -3.56 -14.55 24.60
CA PHE A 55 -4.80 -14.57 25.37
C PHE A 55 -5.16 -15.98 25.85
N TYR A 56 -5.01 -16.99 24.99
CA TYR A 56 -5.23 -18.39 25.37
C TYR A 56 -4.28 -18.82 26.50
N LEU A 57 -2.99 -18.49 26.38
CA LEU A 57 -1.99 -18.80 27.40
C LEU A 57 -2.27 -18.07 28.71
N LEU A 58 -2.65 -16.80 28.65
CA LEU A 58 -3.03 -15.99 29.81
C LEU A 58 -4.22 -16.63 30.54
N ARG A 59 -5.30 -16.97 29.81
CA ARG A 59 -6.48 -17.64 30.36
C ARG A 59 -6.17 -19.01 30.97
N LYS A 60 -5.23 -19.75 30.38
CA LYS A 60 -4.90 -21.12 30.81
C LYS A 60 -4.00 -21.16 32.04
N TYR A 61 -3.02 -20.26 32.11
CA TYR A 61 -1.96 -20.34 33.12
C TYR A 61 -2.05 -19.27 34.22
N ASN A 62 -2.60 -18.08 33.94
CA ASN A 62 -2.72 -16.99 34.93
C ASN A 62 -4.06 -16.25 34.76
N PRO A 63 -5.21 -16.90 35.06
CA PRO A 63 -6.53 -16.32 34.84
C PRO A 63 -6.81 -15.10 35.71
N GLU A 64 -6.21 -14.99 36.90
CA GLU A 64 -6.28 -13.84 37.79
C GLU A 64 -5.72 -12.55 37.16
N ASP A 65 -4.71 -12.68 36.31
CA ASP A 65 -4.06 -11.55 35.64
C ASP A 65 -4.70 -11.23 34.28
N THR A 66 -5.83 -11.87 33.94
CA THR A 66 -6.50 -11.69 32.64
C THR A 66 -6.79 -10.23 32.34
N VAL A 67 -7.21 -9.45 33.34
CA VAL A 67 -7.54 -8.02 33.17
C VAL A 67 -6.29 -7.22 32.84
N TYR A 68 -5.20 -7.44 33.57
CA TYR A 68 -3.93 -6.74 33.34
C TYR A 68 -3.33 -7.13 31.99
N GLY A 69 -3.29 -8.42 31.66
CA GLY A 69 -2.81 -8.89 30.37
C GLY A 69 -3.65 -8.37 29.19
N LEU A 70 -4.98 -8.30 29.33
CA LEU A 70 -5.84 -7.68 28.33
C LEU A 70 -5.51 -6.19 28.13
N LEU A 71 -5.28 -5.44 29.20
CA LEU A 71 -4.89 -4.03 29.10
C LEU A 71 -3.56 -3.86 28.37
N VAL A 72 -2.55 -4.69 28.68
CA VAL A 72 -1.26 -4.67 28.00
C VAL A 72 -1.39 -5.05 26.53
N MET A 73 -2.19 -6.06 26.20
CA MET A 73 -2.46 -6.46 24.82
C MET A 73 -3.18 -5.35 24.03
N ILE A 74 -4.21 -4.71 24.61
CA ILE A 74 -4.91 -3.59 23.98
C ILE A 74 -3.96 -2.42 23.74
N PHE A 75 -3.11 -2.10 24.72
CA PHE A 75 -2.14 -1.02 24.58
C PHE A 75 -1.09 -1.32 23.50
N GLY A 76 -0.54 -2.54 23.49
CA GLY A 76 0.38 -3.00 22.46
C GLY A 76 -0.24 -2.94 21.07
N ASN A 77 -1.50 -3.35 20.95
CA ASN A 77 -2.27 -3.25 19.71
C ASN A 77 -2.53 -1.81 19.29
N LEU A 78 -2.88 -0.91 20.20
CA LEU A 78 -3.06 0.52 19.88
C LEU A 78 -1.79 1.11 19.25
N VAL A 79 -0.62 0.81 19.81
CA VAL A 79 0.67 1.26 19.27
C VAL A 79 0.97 0.58 17.94
N GLY A 80 0.82 -0.75 17.86
CA GLY A 80 1.10 -1.54 16.66
C GLY A 80 0.20 -1.17 15.48
N PHE A 81 -1.11 -1.13 15.69
CA PHE A 81 -2.09 -0.69 14.69
C PHE A 81 -1.95 0.80 14.37
N GLY A 82 -1.55 1.64 15.33
CA GLY A 82 -1.22 3.04 15.05
C GLY A 82 -0.11 3.18 14.01
N PHE A 83 1.00 2.46 14.19
CA PHE A 83 2.11 2.43 13.23
C PHE A 83 1.73 1.78 11.90
N LEU A 84 0.95 0.70 11.93
CA LEU A 84 0.44 0.07 10.71
C LEU A 84 -0.51 1.01 9.95
N GLY A 85 -1.29 1.80 10.66
CA GLY A 85 -2.16 2.82 10.09
C GLY A 85 -1.39 3.93 9.39
N THR A 86 -0.29 4.41 9.97
CA THR A 86 0.57 5.40 9.31
C THR A 86 1.21 4.82 8.05
N GLN A 87 1.73 3.59 8.12
CA GLN A 87 2.27 2.88 6.95
C GLN A 87 1.21 2.67 5.87
N ALA A 88 -0.01 2.30 6.24
CA ALA A 88 -1.11 2.13 5.29
C ALA A 88 -1.49 3.45 4.61
N ARG A 89 -1.46 4.58 5.34
CA ARG A 89 -1.69 5.92 4.76
C ARG A 89 -0.60 6.29 3.76
N GLU A 90 0.67 6.10 4.13
CA GLU A 90 1.79 6.31 3.20
C GLU A 90 1.64 5.44 1.94
N LEU A 91 1.21 4.20 2.10
CA LEU A 91 0.97 3.28 0.99
C LEU A 91 -0.17 3.70 0.07
N ILE A 92 -1.24 4.28 0.61
CA ILE A 92 -2.35 4.84 -0.18
C ILE A 92 -1.86 6.07 -0.96
N GLU A 93 -1.11 6.96 -0.32
CA GLU A 93 -0.53 8.13 -0.98
C GLU A 93 0.44 7.71 -2.10
N ASP A 94 1.33 6.75 -1.83
CA ASP A 94 2.23 6.15 -2.82
C ASP A 94 1.44 5.51 -3.98
N SER A 95 0.34 4.80 -3.68
CA SER A 95 -0.49 4.14 -4.69
C SER A 95 -1.17 5.15 -5.62
N ASN A 96 -1.57 6.32 -5.13
CA ASN A 96 -2.16 7.39 -5.95
C ASN A 96 -1.17 8.02 -6.93
N THR A 97 0.14 7.82 -6.76
CA THR A 97 1.17 8.32 -7.70
C THR A 97 1.42 7.37 -8.88
N VAL A 98 0.83 6.18 -8.88
CA VAL A 98 1.07 5.12 -9.88
C VAL A 98 -0.25 4.60 -10.47
N ASN A 99 -0.35 4.55 -11.81
CA ASN A 99 -1.49 3.98 -12.52
C ASN A 99 -1.38 2.44 -12.65
N ASP A 100 -2.52 1.74 -12.74
CA ASP A 100 -2.66 0.28 -12.87
C ASP A 100 -2.23 -0.56 -11.64
N LEU A 101 -2.43 -0.06 -10.43
CA LEU A 101 -2.39 -0.93 -9.25
C LEU A 101 -3.74 -1.67 -9.09
N PRO A 102 -3.78 -2.82 -8.42
CA PRO A 102 -5.02 -3.44 -8.02
C PRO A 102 -5.91 -2.48 -7.22
N TRP A 103 -7.22 -2.54 -7.44
CA TRP A 103 -8.20 -1.62 -6.81
C TRP A 103 -8.08 -1.52 -5.28
N TRP A 104 -7.74 -2.63 -4.62
CA TRP A 104 -7.58 -2.70 -3.16
C TRP A 104 -6.34 -1.95 -2.63
N CYS A 105 -5.36 -1.61 -3.49
CA CYS A 105 -4.19 -0.79 -3.11
C CYS A 105 -4.54 0.70 -2.92
N TYR A 106 -5.65 1.17 -3.49
CA TYR A 106 -6.12 2.55 -3.34
C TYR A 106 -6.99 2.75 -2.07
N GLY A 107 -7.06 1.71 -1.22
CA GLY A 107 -7.96 1.67 -0.06
C GLY A 107 -9.42 1.46 -0.44
N LEU A 108 -10.30 1.42 0.56
CA LEU A 108 -11.75 1.41 0.36
C LEU A 108 -12.22 2.83 -0.03
N THR A 109 -11.89 3.27 -1.24
CA THR A 109 -12.52 4.45 -1.82
C THR A 109 -13.91 4.03 -2.27
N SER A 110 -14.96 4.65 -1.71
CA SER A 110 -16.30 4.46 -2.23
C SER A 110 -16.27 4.88 -3.70
N SER A 111 -16.58 3.95 -4.60
CA SER A 111 -16.95 4.29 -5.96
C SER A 111 -18.25 5.09 -5.85
N THR A 112 -18.14 6.41 -5.68
CA THR A 112 -19.22 7.32 -6.05
C THR A 112 -19.39 7.09 -7.54
N SER A 113 -20.36 6.22 -7.83
CA SER A 113 -20.92 6.05 -9.15
C SER A 113 -21.70 7.34 -9.39
N ASP A 114 -21.34 8.06 -10.44
CA ASP A 114 -22.00 9.29 -10.90
C ASP A 114 -23.54 9.19 -10.88
#